data_AF-A0A8X8DIE4-F1
#
_entry.id   AF-A0A8X8DIE4-F1
#
_cell.length_a   1.000
_cell.length_b   1.000
_cell.length_c   1.000
_cell.angle_alpha   90.00
_cell.angle_beta   90.00
_cell.angle_gamma   90.00
#
_symmetry.space_group_name_H-M   'P 1'
#
loop_
_entity.id
_entity.type
_entity.pdbx_description
1 polymer ?
#
loop_
_entity_poly.entity_id
_entity_poly.type
_entity_poly.pdbx_seq_one_letter_code
_entity_poly.pdbx_strand_id
1 'polypeptide(L)'
;MLQHRYYGESFPSGSEDQAFQNACALGFLSSEQALAYYAQLITDIKKNPSKEDCPVFVGGESYGGSKSCFKETSESCYNTIRNSWSEIDRIASEANGLVALGKIFSSCNPLNSSQELKDYLELMFMISAQFHNPPDFFFENVCNAIDGAPEGTRILVRTAAGLNASIFGNQQSSVPSISIDCRVLEDISDSIVALYTEQGAHFLDLYPSSLSGPDWLVALREKEKQILHIGLLSSMPNMINNT
;
A
#
# COMPACT_ATOMS: atom_id res chain seq x y z
N MET A 1 -11.98 15.02 5.93
CA MET A 1 -10.61 14.67 5.52
C MET A 1 -9.68 15.67 6.15
N LEU A 2 -8.60 15.22 6.79
CA LEU A 2 -7.56 16.07 7.37
C LEU A 2 -6.25 15.75 6.64
N GLN A 3 -5.49 16.78 6.27
CA GLN A 3 -4.21 16.60 5.60
C GLN A 3 -3.11 16.44 6.65
N HIS A 4 -2.20 15.49 6.42
CA HIS A 4 -1.05 15.28 7.29
C HIS A 4 -0.04 16.42 7.12
N ARG A 5 0.58 16.85 8.21
CA ARG A 5 1.68 17.84 8.16
C ARG A 5 2.81 17.38 7.24
N TYR A 6 3.46 18.30 6.54
CA TYR A 6 4.48 18.06 5.49
C TYR A 6 3.96 17.42 4.19
N TYR A 7 2.63 17.32 3.99
CA TYR A 7 2.04 16.87 2.74
C TYR A 7 1.06 17.90 2.17
N GLY A 8 1.02 18.02 0.84
CA GLY A 8 0.13 18.91 0.12
C GLY A 8 0.39 20.38 0.42
N GLU A 9 -0.47 21.03 1.20
CA GLU A 9 -0.35 22.45 1.58
C GLU A 9 -0.03 22.62 3.08
N SER A 10 0.02 21.53 3.86
CA SER A 10 0.07 21.56 5.32
C SER A 10 1.50 21.61 5.89
N PHE A 11 2.25 22.68 5.59
CA PHE A 11 3.64 22.84 6.07
C PHE A 11 3.74 23.66 7.37
N PRO A 12 4.34 23.14 8.46
CA PRO A 12 4.44 23.88 9.73
C PRO A 12 5.20 25.20 9.67
N SER A 13 6.14 25.32 8.73
CA SER A 13 6.96 26.52 8.47
C SER A 13 6.38 27.46 7.42
N GLY A 14 5.27 27.11 6.76
CA GLY A 14 4.59 27.94 5.77
C GLY A 14 4.94 27.67 4.29
N SER A 15 6.05 26.99 4.00
CA SER A 15 6.33 26.42 2.66
C SER A 15 7.06 25.09 2.72
N GLU A 16 6.97 24.33 1.61
CA GLU A 16 7.67 23.05 1.42
C GLU A 16 9.18 23.20 1.56
N ASP A 17 9.80 24.13 0.81
CA ASP A 17 11.24 24.42 0.86
C ASP A 17 11.74 24.67 2.29
N GLN A 18 10.96 25.39 3.10
CA GLN A 18 11.31 25.69 4.48
C GLN A 18 11.10 24.48 5.41
N ALA A 19 10.11 23.64 5.12
CA ALA A 19 9.81 22.44 5.92
C ALA A 19 10.90 21.36 5.75
N PHE A 20 11.46 21.25 4.54
CA PHE A 20 12.50 20.27 4.20
C PHE A 20 13.94 20.84 4.25
N GLN A 21 14.10 22.11 4.65
CA GLN A 21 15.39 22.82 4.56
C GLN A 21 16.54 22.18 5.36
N ASN A 22 16.25 21.59 6.52
CA ASN A 22 17.26 21.03 7.43
C ASN A 22 16.63 20.06 8.45
N ALA A 23 17.48 19.34 9.19
CA ALA A 23 17.07 18.37 10.20
C ALA A 23 16.23 18.95 11.34
N CYS A 24 16.41 20.23 11.73
CA CYS A 24 15.58 20.88 12.75
C CYS A 24 14.18 21.20 12.22
N ALA A 25 14.08 21.63 10.97
CA ALA A 25 12.79 21.85 10.30
C ALA A 25 12.03 20.53 10.07
N LEU A 26 12.76 19.44 9.74
CA LEU A 26 12.21 18.08 9.66
C LEU A 26 11.84 17.47 11.02
N GLY A 27 12.38 18.00 12.13
CA GLY A 27 12.18 17.44 13.48
C GLY A 27 10.73 17.42 13.98
N PHE A 28 9.79 18.09 13.30
CA PHE A 28 8.36 18.04 13.61
C PHE A 28 7.53 17.12 12.68
N LEU A 29 8.19 16.40 11.75
CA LEU A 29 7.59 15.32 10.96
C LEU A 29 7.64 14.02 11.76
N SER A 30 6.64 13.82 12.62
CA SER A 30 6.46 12.58 13.38
C SER A 30 4.98 12.22 13.53
N SER A 31 4.71 10.94 13.79
CA SER A 31 3.34 10.43 14.00
C SER A 31 2.69 11.03 15.25
N GLU A 32 3.45 11.21 16.33
CA GLU A 32 3.02 11.82 17.59
C GLU A 32 2.62 13.27 17.37
N GLN A 33 3.39 14.01 16.57
CA GLN A 33 3.12 15.41 16.22
C GLN A 33 1.88 15.56 15.32
N ALA A 34 1.63 14.61 14.42
CA ALA A 34 0.42 14.58 13.61
C ALA A 34 -0.82 14.24 14.45
N LEU A 35 -0.74 13.23 15.31
CA LEU A 35 -1.81 12.84 16.23
C LEU A 35 -2.15 13.95 17.23
N ALA A 36 -1.15 14.64 17.79
CA ALA A 36 -1.35 15.80 18.65
C ALA A 36 -2.08 16.95 17.92
N TYR A 37 -1.74 17.20 16.66
CA TYR A 37 -2.44 18.20 15.83
C TYR A 37 -3.90 17.81 15.59
N TYR A 38 -4.18 16.55 15.24
CA TYR A 38 -5.56 16.09 15.05
C TYR A 38 -6.39 16.14 16.35
N ALA A 39 -5.81 15.75 17.48
CA ALA A 39 -6.47 15.83 18.79
C ALA A 39 -6.80 17.28 19.19
N GLN A 40 -5.88 18.22 18.93
CA GLN A 40 -6.12 19.65 19.16
C GLN A 40 -7.26 20.17 18.26
N LEU A 41 -7.24 19.85 16.97
CA LEU A 41 -8.29 20.28 16.03
C LEU A 41 -9.68 19.72 16.41
N ILE A 42 -9.77 18.46 16.82
CA ILE A 42 -11.03 17.86 17.32
C ILE A 42 -11.53 18.61 18.56
N THR A 43 -10.61 18.94 19.48
CA THR A 43 -10.93 19.71 20.69
C THR A 43 -11.44 21.11 20.35
N ASP A 44 -10.83 21.79 19.38
CA ASP A 44 -11.26 23.13 18.95
C ASP A 44 -12.61 23.12 18.22
N ILE A 45 -12.90 22.10 17.42
CA ILE A 45 -14.23 21.89 16.80
C ILE A 45 -15.31 21.67 17.89
N LYS A 46 -15.00 20.89 18.94
CA LYS A 46 -15.92 20.59 20.04
C LYS A 46 -16.20 21.76 20.97
N LYS A 47 -15.43 22.86 20.92
CA LYS A 47 -15.76 24.12 21.64
C LYS A 47 -17.05 24.79 21.15
N ASN A 48 -17.57 24.40 19.99
CA ASN A 48 -18.89 24.79 19.55
C ASN A 48 -19.96 23.94 20.29
N PRO A 49 -20.88 24.54 21.07
CA PRO A 49 -21.89 23.78 21.83
C PRO A 49 -22.75 22.85 20.96
N SER A 50 -22.97 23.18 19.69
CA SER A 50 -23.69 22.32 18.73
C SER A 50 -22.88 21.11 18.24
N LYS A 51 -21.66 20.89 18.77
CA LYS A 51 -20.71 19.83 18.41
C LYS A 51 -20.05 19.15 19.62
N GLU A 52 -20.25 19.68 20.82
CA GLU A 52 -19.66 19.18 22.07
C GLU A 52 -19.91 17.68 22.26
N ASP A 53 -21.18 17.27 22.24
CA ASP A 53 -21.62 15.87 22.40
C ASP A 53 -21.53 15.01 21.12
N CYS A 54 -21.12 15.57 19.97
CA CYS A 54 -21.02 14.76 18.75
C CYS A 54 -19.89 13.72 18.88
N PRO A 55 -20.16 12.42 18.66
CA PRO A 55 -19.10 11.42 18.59
C PRO A 55 -18.22 11.66 17.36
N VAL A 56 -16.95 11.26 17.47
CA VAL A 56 -15.94 11.45 16.41
C VAL A 56 -15.42 10.07 16.01
N PHE A 57 -15.60 9.73 14.74
CA PHE A 57 -14.98 8.55 14.14
C PHE A 57 -13.70 8.97 13.44
N VAL A 58 -12.64 8.19 13.66
CA VAL A 58 -11.35 8.35 12.98
C VAL A 58 -11.18 7.17 12.03
N GLY A 59 -10.96 7.45 10.76
CA GLY A 59 -10.58 6.48 9.73
C GLY A 59 -9.36 7.01 8.97
N GLY A 60 -8.55 6.10 8.46
CA GLY A 60 -7.31 6.40 7.73
C GLY A 60 -6.71 5.14 7.13
N GLU A 61 -5.72 5.32 6.26
CA GLU A 61 -5.18 4.26 5.43
C GLU A 61 -3.62 4.25 5.39
N SER A 62 -3.07 3.13 4.93
CA SER A 62 -1.68 2.87 4.49
C SER A 62 -0.56 2.62 5.53
N TYR A 63 -0.60 3.17 6.75
CA TYR A 63 0.57 3.13 7.67
C TYR A 63 0.68 1.92 8.65
N GLY A 64 0.32 0.70 8.21
CA GLY A 64 0.84 -0.57 8.78
C GLY A 64 2.21 -0.99 8.15
N GLY A 65 2.81 -2.19 8.45
CA GLY A 65 4.12 -2.75 7.97
C GLY A 65 4.26 -4.13 7.20
N SER A 66 3.23 -4.99 7.11
CA SER A 66 2.98 -6.25 6.33
C SER A 66 3.78 -7.59 6.42
N LYS A 67 3.23 -8.63 5.75
CA LYS A 67 3.86 -9.90 5.27
C LYS A 67 3.54 -10.15 3.78
N SER A 68 4.54 -10.59 3.02
CA SER A 68 4.55 -10.78 1.55
C SER A 68 3.48 -11.74 0.98
N CYS A 69 2.62 -11.24 0.09
CA CYS A 69 1.57 -12.02 -0.59
C CYS A 69 2.08 -13.09 -1.60
N PHE A 70 3.33 -12.99 -2.09
CA PHE A 70 3.79 -13.77 -3.25
C PHE A 70 3.78 -15.29 -3.02
N LYS A 71 4.21 -15.75 -1.84
CA LYS A 71 4.34 -17.19 -1.57
C LYS A 71 2.99 -17.89 -1.46
N GLU A 72 1.97 -17.20 -0.98
CA GLU A 72 0.67 -17.78 -0.67
C GLU A 72 -0.18 -18.04 -1.92
N THR A 73 0.08 -17.32 -3.03
CA THR A 73 -0.66 -17.50 -4.30
C THR A 73 0.06 -18.35 -5.34
N SER A 74 1.38 -18.21 -5.52
CA SER A 74 2.16 -19.13 -6.37
C SER A 74 3.58 -19.32 -5.82
N GLU A 75 3.84 -20.52 -5.31
CA GLU A 75 5.18 -20.91 -4.85
C GLU A 75 6.21 -20.96 -6.01
N SER A 76 5.76 -21.26 -7.24
CA SER A 76 6.61 -21.22 -8.44
C SER A 76 7.02 -19.79 -8.81
N CYS A 77 6.06 -18.87 -8.85
CA CYS A 77 6.27 -17.44 -9.06
C CYS A 77 7.21 -16.86 -7.99
N TYR A 78 6.88 -17.09 -6.71
CA TYR A 78 7.68 -16.66 -5.56
C TYR A 78 9.13 -17.15 -5.64
N ASN A 79 9.33 -18.45 -5.89
CA ASN A 79 10.68 -19.01 -5.99
C ASN A 79 11.43 -18.48 -7.22
N THR A 80 10.75 -18.22 -8.34
CA THR A 80 11.38 -17.63 -9.53
C THR A 80 11.86 -16.20 -9.27
N ILE A 81 11.01 -15.36 -8.66
CA ILE A 81 11.39 -13.98 -8.27
C ILE A 81 12.55 -14.02 -7.26
N ARG A 82 12.41 -14.82 -6.18
CA ARG A 82 13.43 -14.94 -5.13
C ARG A 82 14.78 -15.43 -5.65
N ASN A 83 14.79 -16.39 -6.57
CA ASN A 83 16.02 -16.93 -7.16
C ASN A 83 16.60 -16.01 -8.24
N SER A 84 15.82 -15.07 -8.78
CA SER A 84 16.34 -14.07 -9.74
C SER A 84 17.38 -13.14 -9.11
N TRP A 85 17.28 -12.86 -7.81
CA TRP A 85 18.17 -11.93 -7.11
C TRP A 85 19.63 -12.34 -7.12
N SER A 86 19.92 -13.62 -6.88
CA SER A 86 21.30 -14.15 -6.93
C SER A 86 21.79 -14.32 -8.37
N GLU A 87 20.91 -14.65 -9.31
CA GLU A 87 21.26 -14.76 -10.73
C GLU A 87 21.56 -13.38 -11.35
N ILE A 88 20.87 -12.31 -10.90
CA ILE A 88 21.18 -10.93 -11.26
C ILE A 88 22.59 -10.54 -10.78
N ASP A 89 22.94 -10.81 -9.52
CA ASP A 89 24.31 -10.53 -9.02
C ASP A 89 25.36 -11.36 -9.77
N ARG A 90 25.06 -12.64 -10.01
CA ARG A 90 25.95 -13.55 -10.73
C ARG A 90 26.29 -13.00 -12.11
N ILE A 91 25.29 -12.61 -12.91
CA ILE A 91 25.52 -12.01 -14.22
C ILE A 91 26.17 -10.63 -14.10
N ALA A 92 25.75 -9.78 -13.15
CA ALA A 92 26.34 -8.45 -12.97
C ALA A 92 27.85 -8.49 -12.66
N SER A 93 28.33 -9.56 -12.03
CA SER A 93 29.75 -9.80 -11.79
C SER A 93 30.57 -10.21 -13.03
N GLU A 94 29.92 -10.58 -14.13
CA GLU A 94 30.57 -10.95 -15.40
C GLU A 94 30.98 -9.72 -16.23
N ALA A 95 31.94 -9.92 -17.14
CA ALA A 95 32.33 -8.89 -18.09
C ALA A 95 31.14 -8.47 -19.00
N ASN A 96 30.76 -7.19 -18.97
CA ASN A 96 29.55 -6.64 -19.60
C ASN A 96 28.22 -7.15 -19.00
N GLY A 97 28.24 -7.71 -17.78
CA GLY A 97 27.07 -8.24 -17.07
C GLY A 97 25.88 -7.28 -17.00
N LEU A 98 26.12 -6.04 -16.56
CA LEU A 98 25.10 -4.99 -16.49
C LEU A 98 24.49 -4.65 -17.87
N VAL A 99 25.27 -4.73 -18.95
CA VAL A 99 24.79 -4.53 -20.33
C VAL A 99 23.93 -5.72 -20.80
N ALA A 100 24.27 -6.95 -20.38
CA ALA A 100 23.47 -8.13 -20.65
C ALA A 100 22.12 -8.07 -19.89
N LEU A 101 22.15 -7.69 -18.61
CA LEU A 101 20.95 -7.47 -17.79
C LEU A 101 20.05 -6.37 -18.37
N GLY A 102 20.63 -5.23 -18.76
CA GLY A 102 19.88 -4.15 -19.41
C GLY A 102 19.16 -4.60 -20.68
N LYS A 103 19.72 -5.55 -21.44
CA LYS A 103 19.04 -6.16 -22.61
C LYS A 103 17.94 -7.15 -22.21
N ILE A 104 18.15 -7.98 -21.19
CA ILE A 104 17.14 -8.94 -20.71
C ILE A 104 15.89 -8.21 -20.20
N PHE A 105 16.08 -7.15 -19.41
CA PHE A 105 15.00 -6.34 -18.83
C PHE A 105 14.60 -5.13 -19.70
N SER A 106 15.15 -5.02 -20.92
CA SER A 106 14.84 -3.94 -21.88
C SER A 106 14.97 -2.52 -21.32
N SER A 107 15.97 -2.28 -20.47
CA SER A 107 16.25 -0.98 -19.86
C SER A 107 16.61 0.08 -20.91
N CYS A 108 15.97 1.25 -20.84
CA CYS A 108 16.26 2.38 -21.71
C CYS A 108 17.63 3.02 -21.45
N ASN A 109 18.12 2.93 -20.20
CA ASN A 109 19.41 3.49 -19.77
C ASN A 109 20.39 2.37 -19.36
N PRO A 110 21.72 2.58 -19.47
CA PRO A 110 22.70 1.68 -18.88
C PRO A 110 22.50 1.54 -17.37
N LEU A 111 22.46 0.31 -16.88
CA LEU A 111 22.41 0.02 -15.44
C LEU A 111 23.76 0.33 -14.79
N ASN A 112 23.73 1.02 -13.65
CA ASN A 112 24.91 1.38 -12.87
C ASN A 112 25.30 0.28 -11.86
N SER A 113 24.33 -0.53 -11.41
CA SER A 113 24.56 -1.63 -10.47
C SER A 113 23.51 -2.75 -10.61
N SER A 114 23.77 -3.92 -9.99
CA SER A 114 22.73 -4.95 -9.81
C SER A 114 21.64 -4.49 -8.84
N GLN A 115 21.98 -3.66 -7.85
CA GLN A 115 21.04 -3.18 -6.85
C GLN A 115 19.96 -2.27 -7.47
N GLU A 116 20.34 -1.35 -8.35
CA GLU A 116 19.40 -0.49 -9.09
C GLU A 116 18.31 -1.28 -9.83
N LEU A 117 18.68 -2.40 -10.46
CA LEU A 117 17.73 -3.30 -11.13
C LEU A 117 16.85 -4.06 -10.13
N LYS A 118 17.41 -4.50 -8.99
CA LYS A 118 16.67 -5.20 -7.94
C LYS A 118 15.65 -4.28 -7.27
N ASP A 119 16.07 -3.08 -6.89
CA ASP A 119 15.21 -2.07 -6.27
C ASP A 119 14.02 -1.76 -7.20
N TYR A 120 14.28 -1.62 -8.51
CA TYR A 120 13.22 -1.43 -9.50
C TYR A 120 12.29 -2.64 -9.62
N LEU A 121 12.81 -3.87 -9.69
CA LEU A 121 11.99 -5.09 -9.78
C LEU A 121 11.15 -5.32 -8.51
N GLU A 122 11.74 -5.16 -7.33
CA GLU A 122 11.08 -5.26 -6.03
C GLU A 122 9.92 -4.25 -5.95
N LEU A 123 10.18 -3.00 -6.33
CA LEU A 123 9.19 -1.94 -6.41
C LEU A 123 8.03 -2.28 -7.36
N MET A 124 8.30 -2.72 -8.59
CA MET A 124 7.24 -3.06 -9.56
C MET A 124 6.37 -4.24 -9.10
N PHE A 125 6.98 -5.27 -8.50
CA PHE A 125 6.26 -6.42 -7.95
C PHE A 125 5.47 -6.05 -6.68
N MET A 126 6.02 -5.22 -5.80
CA MET A 126 5.35 -4.71 -4.60
C MET A 126 4.13 -3.84 -4.94
N ILE A 127 4.22 -2.95 -5.94
CA ILE A 127 3.06 -2.15 -6.38
C ILE A 127 2.01 -3.04 -7.02
N SER A 128 2.41 -4.01 -7.85
CA SER A 128 1.47 -4.96 -8.47
C SER A 128 0.68 -5.79 -7.44
N ALA A 129 1.26 -6.09 -6.28
CA ALA A 129 0.59 -6.73 -5.16
C ALA A 129 -0.38 -5.78 -4.41
N GLN A 130 0.01 -4.52 -4.18
CA GLN A 130 -0.85 -3.52 -3.51
C GLN A 130 -2.09 -3.14 -4.33
N PHE A 131 -1.96 -3.10 -5.65
CA PHE A 131 -3.04 -2.72 -6.57
C PHE A 131 -3.73 -3.93 -7.22
N HIS A 132 -3.65 -5.12 -6.61
CA HIS A 132 -4.40 -6.31 -7.03
C HIS A 132 -5.90 -6.16 -6.68
N ASN A 133 -6.61 -5.34 -7.45
CA ASN A 133 -8.02 -5.00 -7.23
C ASN A 133 -8.81 -5.22 -8.52
N PRO A 134 -10.07 -5.71 -8.47
CA PRO A 134 -10.89 -5.84 -9.67
C PRO A 134 -11.07 -4.48 -10.40
N PRO A 135 -11.00 -4.44 -11.75
CA PRO A 135 -10.82 -5.58 -12.67
C PRO A 135 -9.35 -5.97 -12.93
N ASP A 136 -8.40 -5.17 -12.48
CA ASP A 136 -6.99 -5.24 -12.87
C ASP A 136 -6.14 -6.02 -11.86
N PHE A 137 -6.16 -7.35 -11.96
CA PHE A 137 -5.41 -8.26 -11.09
C PHE A 137 -3.91 -8.31 -11.44
N PHE A 138 -3.19 -7.18 -11.35
CA PHE A 138 -1.78 -7.05 -11.77
C PHE A 138 -0.85 -8.13 -11.18
N PHE A 139 -1.03 -8.48 -9.91
CA PHE A 139 -0.28 -9.56 -9.27
C PHE A 139 -0.50 -10.95 -9.93
N GLU A 140 -1.73 -11.30 -10.30
CA GLU A 140 -1.99 -12.53 -11.07
C GLU A 140 -1.34 -12.45 -12.44
N ASN A 141 -1.41 -11.30 -13.13
CA ASN A 141 -0.77 -11.11 -14.44
C ASN A 141 0.76 -11.35 -14.36
N VAL A 142 1.42 -10.84 -13.33
CA VAL A 142 2.86 -11.07 -13.05
C VAL A 142 3.14 -12.57 -12.91
N CYS A 143 2.41 -13.28 -12.05
CA CYS A 143 2.67 -14.70 -11.82
C CYS A 143 2.26 -15.60 -13.00
N ASN A 144 1.16 -15.30 -13.68
CA ASN A 144 0.75 -16.00 -14.89
C ASN A 144 1.78 -15.86 -16.02
N ALA A 145 2.44 -14.68 -16.15
CA ALA A 145 3.52 -14.49 -17.11
C ALA A 145 4.82 -15.23 -16.74
N ILE A 146 5.12 -15.36 -15.43
CA ILE A 146 6.28 -16.10 -14.92
C ILE A 146 6.10 -17.62 -15.06
N ASP A 147 4.94 -18.13 -14.64
CA ASP A 147 4.64 -19.56 -14.58
C ASP A 147 4.27 -20.12 -15.97
N GLY A 148 3.55 -19.34 -16.79
CA GLY A 148 3.20 -19.66 -18.18
C GLY A 148 4.37 -19.63 -19.17
N ALA A 149 5.57 -19.24 -18.74
CA ALA A 149 6.76 -19.28 -19.60
C ALA A 149 7.17 -20.74 -19.94
N PRO A 150 7.63 -21.02 -21.17
CA PRO A 150 7.98 -22.38 -21.61
C PRO A 150 8.99 -23.09 -20.70
N GLU A 151 8.89 -24.42 -20.63
CA GLU A 151 9.86 -25.26 -19.92
C GLU A 151 11.29 -25.00 -20.42
N GLY A 152 12.26 -24.94 -19.49
CA GLY A 152 13.65 -24.56 -19.80
C GLY A 152 13.90 -23.06 -20.01
N THR A 153 12.88 -22.20 -20.03
CA THR A 153 13.07 -20.73 -20.04
C THR A 153 13.83 -20.29 -18.78
N ARG A 154 14.95 -19.58 -18.97
CA ARG A 154 15.84 -19.09 -17.90
C ARG A 154 15.11 -18.17 -16.92
N ILE A 155 15.49 -18.25 -15.64
CA ILE A 155 14.89 -17.48 -14.54
C ILE A 155 14.73 -16.00 -14.88
N LEU A 156 15.79 -15.30 -15.32
CA LEU A 156 15.69 -13.86 -15.60
C LEU A 156 14.76 -13.51 -16.78
N VAL A 157 14.58 -14.42 -17.75
CA VAL A 157 13.63 -14.23 -18.85
C VAL A 157 12.19 -14.39 -18.35
N ARG A 158 11.95 -15.33 -17.42
CA ARG A 158 10.66 -15.43 -16.70
C ARG A 158 10.40 -14.16 -15.87
N THR A 159 11.40 -13.69 -15.12
CA THR A 159 11.30 -12.47 -14.30
C THR A 159 11.03 -11.24 -15.17
N ALA A 160 11.66 -11.11 -16.34
CA ALA A 160 11.39 -10.03 -17.29
C ALA A 160 9.96 -10.11 -17.89
N ALA A 161 9.44 -11.31 -18.16
CA ALA A 161 8.04 -11.47 -18.56
C ALA A 161 7.07 -11.03 -17.45
N GLY A 162 7.37 -11.37 -16.19
CA GLY A 162 6.64 -10.87 -15.01
C GLY A 162 6.69 -9.35 -14.88
N LEU A 163 7.86 -8.73 -15.09
CA LEU A 163 8.00 -7.26 -15.09
C LEU A 163 7.12 -6.62 -16.18
N ASN A 164 7.11 -7.16 -17.39
CA ASN A 164 6.31 -6.61 -18.50
C ASN A 164 4.79 -6.75 -18.24
N ALA A 165 4.38 -7.74 -17.44
CA ALA A 165 2.99 -7.93 -17.00
C ALA A 165 2.63 -7.16 -15.71
N SER A 166 3.58 -6.48 -15.10
CA SER A 166 3.37 -5.63 -13.91
C SER A 166 2.65 -4.32 -14.25
N ILE A 167 2.13 -3.64 -13.24
CA ILE A 167 1.34 -2.40 -13.33
C ILE A 167 1.98 -1.28 -14.18
N PHE A 168 3.31 -1.19 -14.23
CA PHE A 168 4.03 -0.19 -15.05
C PHE A 168 4.91 -0.81 -16.16
N GLY A 169 4.74 -2.11 -16.46
CA GLY A 169 5.55 -2.83 -17.45
C GLY A 169 5.52 -2.26 -18.88
N ASN A 170 4.62 -1.31 -19.17
CA ASN A 170 4.49 -0.64 -20.46
C ASN A 170 4.64 0.89 -20.43
N GLN A 171 4.78 1.55 -19.27
CA GLN A 171 4.99 3.01 -19.19
C GLN A 171 5.89 3.42 -18.04
N GLN A 172 6.91 4.21 -18.36
CA GLN A 172 7.78 4.84 -17.36
C GLN A 172 7.11 6.11 -16.84
N SER A 173 6.73 6.13 -15.57
CA SER A 173 6.12 7.27 -14.88
C SER A 173 6.63 7.38 -13.45
N SER A 174 6.51 8.59 -12.88
CA SER A 174 6.99 8.92 -11.54
C SER A 174 6.45 7.95 -10.49
N VAL A 175 7.35 7.32 -9.74
CA VAL A 175 6.99 6.34 -8.70
C VAL A 175 6.35 7.08 -7.50
N PRO A 176 5.14 6.70 -7.06
CA PRO A 176 4.57 7.21 -5.82
C PRO A 176 5.29 6.62 -4.59
N SER A 177 5.37 7.38 -3.50
CA SER A 177 5.81 6.85 -2.20
C SER A 177 4.91 5.71 -1.75
N ILE A 178 5.50 4.62 -1.27
CA ILE A 178 4.79 3.37 -0.95
C ILE A 178 5.02 3.00 0.51
N SER A 179 3.94 2.62 1.20
CA SER A 179 3.95 1.99 2.51
C SER A 179 3.72 0.48 2.36
N ILE A 180 4.42 -0.32 3.17
CA ILE A 180 4.24 -1.77 3.20
C ILE A 180 3.14 -2.06 4.24
N ASP A 181 1.96 -2.55 3.88
CA ASP A 181 0.74 -2.45 4.72
C ASP A 181 0.43 -3.62 5.72
N CYS A 182 0.60 -3.42 7.05
CA CYS A 182 0.32 -4.43 8.12
C CYS A 182 -1.17 -4.58 8.34
N ARG A 183 -1.62 -5.82 8.22
CA ARG A 183 -2.91 -6.24 8.73
C ARG A 183 -2.73 -6.83 10.12
N VAL A 184 -3.52 -6.34 11.06
CA VAL A 184 -3.93 -7.11 12.24
C VAL A 184 -4.95 -8.13 11.74
N LEU A 185 -4.74 -9.42 12.01
CA LEU A 185 -5.53 -10.53 11.45
C LEU A 185 -6.41 -11.24 12.48
N GLU A 186 -6.45 -10.74 13.71
CA GLU A 186 -7.22 -11.28 14.83
C GLU A 186 -7.65 -10.15 15.77
N ASP A 187 -8.78 -10.32 16.45
CA ASP A 187 -9.29 -9.33 17.40
C ASP A 187 -8.31 -9.16 18.56
N ILE A 188 -7.94 -7.92 18.86
CA ILE A 188 -7.07 -7.57 20.00
C ILE A 188 -7.90 -7.50 21.29
N SER A 189 -9.19 -7.13 21.18
CA SER A 189 -10.18 -7.17 22.24
C SER A 189 -11.60 -7.07 21.66
N ASP A 190 -12.63 -7.26 22.51
CA ASP A 190 -14.05 -7.07 22.18
C ASP A 190 -14.37 -5.69 21.54
N SER A 191 -13.51 -4.69 21.72
CA SER A 191 -13.65 -3.32 21.18
C SER A 191 -12.57 -2.93 20.17
N ILE A 192 -11.58 -3.78 19.92
CA ILE A 192 -10.51 -3.60 18.93
C ILE A 192 -10.52 -4.83 18.02
N VAL A 193 -11.50 -4.84 17.12
CA VAL A 193 -11.79 -5.95 16.20
C VAL A 193 -11.03 -5.83 14.89
N ALA A 194 -10.60 -6.97 14.34
CA ALA A 194 -9.90 -7.05 13.07
C ALA A 194 -10.87 -7.35 11.92
N LEU A 195 -11.07 -6.37 11.03
CA LEU A 195 -11.75 -6.58 9.76
C LEU A 195 -10.71 -6.77 8.65
N TYR A 196 -10.71 -7.95 8.03
CA TYR A 196 -9.85 -8.26 6.90
C TYR A 196 -10.55 -9.19 5.91
N THR A 197 -9.92 -9.34 4.75
CA THR A 197 -10.33 -10.17 3.63
C THR A 197 -9.07 -10.83 3.06
N GLU A 198 -9.18 -12.06 2.57
CA GLU A 198 -8.09 -12.74 1.86
C GLU A 198 -7.99 -12.26 0.40
N GLN A 199 -9.05 -11.64 -0.14
CA GLN A 199 -9.21 -11.30 -1.56
C GLN A 199 -9.03 -9.80 -1.87
N GLY A 200 -8.84 -8.94 -0.85
CA GLY A 200 -8.75 -7.49 -1.03
C GLY A 200 -7.33 -6.94 -0.91
N ALA A 201 -6.88 -6.19 -1.92
CA ALA A 201 -5.64 -5.43 -1.82
C ALA A 201 -5.85 -4.09 -1.09
N HIS A 202 -5.05 -3.06 -1.40
CA HIS A 202 -4.94 -1.84 -0.59
C HIS A 202 -6.28 -1.06 -0.53
N PHE A 203 -6.90 -1.03 0.66
CA PHE A 203 -8.09 -0.26 1.07
C PHE A 203 -9.27 -0.25 0.10
N LEU A 204 -9.56 -1.39 -0.53
CA LEU A 204 -10.66 -1.51 -1.48
C LEU A 204 -12.02 -1.17 -0.84
N ASP A 205 -12.18 -1.39 0.46
CA ASP A 205 -13.32 -0.98 1.28
C ASP A 205 -13.62 0.53 1.22
N LEU A 206 -12.59 1.40 1.22
CA LEU A 206 -12.75 2.86 1.21
C LEU A 206 -13.10 3.45 -0.18
N TYR A 207 -12.87 2.71 -1.27
CA TYR A 207 -13.19 3.19 -2.62
C TYR A 207 -14.70 3.44 -2.81
N PRO A 208 -15.12 4.46 -3.57
CA PRO A 208 -16.54 4.68 -3.89
C PRO A 208 -17.22 3.42 -4.41
N SER A 209 -18.40 3.09 -3.89
CA SER A 209 -19.12 1.89 -4.27
C SER A 209 -19.56 1.93 -5.74
N SER A 210 -18.92 1.14 -6.60
CA SER A 210 -19.51 0.75 -7.87
C SER A 210 -20.68 -0.22 -7.63
N LEU A 211 -21.67 -0.20 -8.52
CA LEU A 211 -22.83 -1.11 -8.49
C LEU A 211 -22.48 -2.58 -8.81
N SER A 212 -21.19 -2.89 -8.99
CA SER A 212 -20.67 -4.18 -9.48
C SER A 212 -19.47 -4.68 -8.68
N GLY A 213 -19.27 -4.22 -7.44
CA GLY A 213 -18.25 -4.79 -6.55
C GLY A 213 -18.56 -6.25 -6.18
N PRO A 214 -17.55 -7.09 -5.91
CA PRO A 214 -17.78 -8.49 -5.57
C PRO A 214 -18.49 -8.63 -4.21
N ASP A 215 -19.28 -9.69 -4.03
CA ASP A 215 -20.14 -9.89 -2.85
C ASP A 215 -19.36 -9.82 -1.52
N TRP A 216 -18.11 -10.30 -1.49
CA TRP A 216 -17.26 -10.25 -0.30
C TRP A 216 -16.93 -8.81 0.13
N LEU A 217 -16.76 -7.89 -0.83
CA LEU A 217 -16.46 -6.47 -0.57
C LEU A 217 -17.71 -5.75 -0.06
N VAL A 218 -18.87 -6.09 -0.59
CA VAL A 218 -20.17 -5.59 -0.08
C VAL A 218 -20.37 -6.07 1.36
N ALA A 219 -20.14 -7.35 1.64
CA ALA A 219 -20.27 -7.92 2.98
C ALA A 219 -19.27 -7.30 3.99
N LEU A 220 -18.04 -7.00 3.57
CA LEU A 220 -17.04 -6.32 4.39
C LEU A 220 -17.51 -4.91 4.80
N ARG A 221 -17.95 -4.10 3.82
CA ARG A 221 -18.50 -2.75 4.06
C ARG A 221 -19.77 -2.74 4.91
N GLU A 222 -20.63 -3.75 4.81
CA GLU A 222 -21.79 -3.87 5.70
C GLU A 222 -21.38 -4.20 7.16
N LYS A 223 -20.31 -4.99 7.37
CA LYS A 223 -19.76 -5.20 8.72
C LYS A 223 -19.16 -3.91 9.31
N GLU A 224 -18.41 -3.14 8.52
CA GLU A 224 -17.88 -1.83 8.93
C GLU A 224 -19.00 -0.88 9.38
N LYS A 225 -20.07 -0.75 8.57
CA LYS A 225 -21.26 0.04 8.91
C LYS A 225 -21.90 -0.41 10.21
N GLN A 226 -22.01 -1.72 10.45
CA GLN A 226 -22.57 -2.26 11.68
C GLN A 226 -21.72 -1.89 12.90
N ILE A 227 -20.40 -2.03 12.82
CA ILE A 227 -19.47 -1.68 13.90
C ILE A 227 -19.50 -0.17 14.20
N LEU A 228 -19.49 0.68 13.16
CA LEU A 228 -19.63 2.12 13.30
C LEU A 228 -20.98 2.50 13.94
N HIS A 229 -22.07 1.81 13.58
CA HIS A 229 -23.39 2.02 14.16
C HIS A 229 -23.46 1.61 15.65
N ILE A 230 -22.85 0.48 16.02
CA ILE A 230 -22.75 0.04 17.42
C ILE A 230 -21.93 1.03 18.26
N GLY A 231 -20.81 1.53 17.71
CA GLY A 231 -20.01 2.59 18.35
C GLY A 231 -20.78 3.90 18.51
N LEU A 232 -21.59 4.28 17.52
CA LEU A 232 -22.47 5.46 17.56
C LEU A 232 -23.49 5.37 18.71
N LEU A 233 -24.20 4.25 18.79
CA LEU A 233 -25.21 4.01 19.84
C LEU A 233 -24.58 4.00 21.23
N SER A 234 -23.44 3.32 21.38
CA SER A 234 -22.70 3.23 22.65
C SER A 234 -22.19 4.60 23.13
N SER A 235 -21.90 5.52 22.20
CA SER A 235 -21.43 6.88 22.50
C SER A 235 -22.57 7.86 22.81
N MET A 236 -23.84 7.51 22.54
CA MET A 236 -25.01 8.38 22.75
C MET A 236 -26.15 7.68 23.51
N PRO A 237 -25.91 7.18 24.74
CA PRO A 237 -26.88 6.40 25.51
C PRO A 237 -28.19 7.18 25.78
N ASN A 238 -28.13 8.52 25.86
CA ASN A 238 -29.30 9.37 26.12
C ASN A 238 -30.28 9.48 24.93
N MET A 239 -29.90 9.07 23.72
CA MET A 239 -30.83 9.02 22.59
C MET A 239 -31.64 7.72 22.53
N ILE A 240 -31.21 6.67 23.21
CA ILE A 240 -31.87 5.34 23.21
C ILE A 240 -33.15 5.34 24.05
N ASN A 241 -33.25 6.24 25.04
CA ASN A 241 -34.36 6.30 26.00
C ASN A 241 -35.49 7.29 25.62
N ASN A 242 -35.51 7.82 24.39
CA ASN A 242 -36.48 8.84 23.93
C ASN A 242 -37.32 8.39 22.72
N THR A 243 -37.49 7.07 22.54
CA THR A 243 -38.40 6.43 21.57
C THR A 243 -39.35 5.47 22.28
#